data_AF-A0A966GYK0-F1
#
_entry.id   AF-A0A966GYK0-F1
#
_cell.length_a   1.000
_cell.length_b   1.000
_cell.length_c   1.000
_cell.angle_alpha   90.00
_cell.angle_beta   90.00
_cell.angle_gamma   90.00
#
_symmetry.space_group_name_H-M   'P 1'
#
loop_
_entity.id
_entity.type
_entity.pdbx_description
1 polymer ?
#
loop_
_entity_poly.entity_id
_entity_poly.type
_entity_poly.pdbx_seq_one_letter_code
_entity_poly.pdbx_strand_id
1 'polypeptide(L)'
;MHQLSFSKVAVLLLAAVCFSCGNSSSQASAGTEKQPDSLSESPVAVQRDTTYDRFVPDTSMKFDSMRQLQEYKMKLDQSFFNYTKQKLKENPENGALEYTLDSLKWLIQDKFTYLIYQQLWKSEKTDKNIIMVSYGTGLMGYVTMEDRMRLFEAFPKSAQTGPAGKATLKRMAKSMADGNIGRDMNTVGKLTMQDSSGRTLSFGKAINNDAEYTLLIFTASWCSPCRYEAAFLNRELDKMDTGKVKLISISIENKRDKWLRFIRKDANPWPQYFHPGEMESPLAKSIDFSSLPLNLLLDRDKKVVAQDVNVQVILKKWPQLYKG
;
A
#
# COMPACT_ATOMS: atom_id res chain seq x y z
N MET A 1 -10.03 36.12 3.94
CA MET A 1 -10.53 36.28 5.33
C MET A 1 -11.08 34.93 5.74
N HIS A 2 -10.28 34.13 6.46
CA HIS A 2 -10.41 33.89 7.91
C HIS A 2 -11.73 33.14 8.24
N GLN A 3 -11.77 32.00 8.94
CA GLN A 3 -10.79 31.35 9.81
C GLN A 3 -11.20 29.87 10.00
N LEU A 4 -10.20 28.99 10.06
CA LEU A 4 -10.29 27.66 10.68
C LEU A 4 -10.22 27.84 12.20
N SER A 5 -11.05 27.12 12.96
CA SER A 5 -10.90 27.02 14.43
C SER A 5 -10.97 25.56 14.91
N PHE A 6 -9.97 25.25 15.72
CA PHE A 6 -9.57 24.03 16.42
C PHE A 6 -10.49 23.56 17.56
N SER A 7 -10.18 22.34 18.05
CA SER A 7 -10.26 21.81 19.46
C SER A 7 -11.36 20.77 19.74
N LYS A 8 -11.22 19.64 20.47
CA LYS A 8 -10.29 18.99 21.46
C LYS A 8 -10.66 17.46 21.51
N VAL A 9 -9.78 16.44 21.57
CA VAL A 9 -9.02 15.82 22.73
C VAL A 9 -9.94 15.43 23.92
N ALA A 10 -10.04 14.23 24.53
CA ALA A 10 -9.23 13.00 24.72
C ALA A 10 -10.20 11.79 25.01
N VAL A 11 -9.81 10.50 25.19
CA VAL A 11 -9.37 9.89 26.47
C VAL A 11 -9.21 8.33 26.37
N LEU A 12 -8.12 7.82 26.98
CA LEU A 12 -7.79 6.51 27.63
C LEU A 12 -7.57 5.16 26.89
N LEU A 13 -6.42 4.58 27.28
CA LEU A 13 -5.87 3.23 27.09
C LEU A 13 -6.57 2.15 27.93
N LEU A 14 -6.58 0.90 27.45
CA LEU A 14 -6.61 -0.30 28.30
C LEU A 14 -5.96 -1.48 27.57
N ALA A 15 -5.05 -2.16 28.29
CA ALA A 15 -4.48 -3.46 27.95
C ALA A 15 -5.09 -4.52 28.88
N ALA A 16 -5.39 -5.71 28.33
CA ALA A 16 -5.22 -7.05 28.94
C ALA A 16 -6.23 -8.07 28.35
N VAL A 17 -5.72 -8.86 27.41
CA VAL A 17 -5.79 -10.34 27.28
C VAL A 17 -7.04 -11.10 27.77
N CYS A 18 -7.63 -11.83 26.81
CA CYS A 18 -8.66 -12.88 26.91
C CYS A 18 -8.28 -14.10 27.75
N PHE A 19 -9.28 -14.87 28.20
CA PHE A 19 -9.47 -16.33 28.05
C PHE A 19 -10.90 -16.62 28.59
N SER A 20 -11.78 -17.47 28.04
CA SER A 20 -11.59 -18.84 27.56
C SER A 20 -12.76 -19.36 26.70
N CYS A 21 -12.40 -20.38 25.90
CA CYS A 21 -13.11 -21.36 25.07
C CYS A 21 -14.59 -21.73 25.30
N GLY A 22 -15.22 -22.17 24.20
CA GLY A 22 -16.37 -23.08 24.18
C GLY A 22 -16.69 -23.58 22.76
N ASN A 23 -16.33 -24.84 22.47
CA ASN A 23 -16.64 -25.59 21.24
C ASN A 23 -18.16 -25.80 21.05
N SER A 24 -18.62 -25.83 19.80
CA SER A 24 -19.52 -26.91 19.33
C SER A 24 -19.62 -26.96 17.81
N SER A 25 -19.70 -28.20 17.33
CA SER A 25 -19.75 -28.70 15.97
C SER A 25 -21.11 -28.55 15.30
N SER A 26 -21.13 -28.37 13.97
CA SER A 26 -22.13 -29.03 13.11
C SER A 26 -21.66 -29.13 11.65
N GLN A 27 -21.86 -30.32 11.08
CA GLN A 27 -21.67 -30.65 9.68
C GLN A 27 -22.85 -30.13 8.84
N ALA A 28 -22.59 -29.74 7.59
CA ALA A 28 -23.59 -29.73 6.53
C ALA A 28 -22.92 -29.95 5.16
N SER A 29 -23.59 -30.74 4.33
CA SER A 29 -23.10 -31.40 3.12
C SER A 29 -23.34 -30.63 1.81
N ALA A 30 -22.47 -30.92 0.85
CA ALA A 30 -22.68 -31.09 -0.60
C ALA A 30 -23.15 -29.91 -1.48
N GLY A 31 -22.31 -29.57 -2.45
CA GLY A 31 -22.68 -28.85 -3.67
C GLY A 31 -21.49 -28.83 -4.64
N THR A 32 -21.52 -29.73 -5.64
CA THR A 32 -20.56 -29.79 -6.75
C THR A 32 -20.70 -28.58 -7.67
N GLU A 33 -19.66 -27.75 -7.79
CA GLU A 33 -19.60 -26.65 -8.74
C GLU A 33 -18.46 -26.88 -9.74
N LYS A 34 -18.79 -26.78 -11.04
CA LYS A 34 -17.92 -27.11 -12.18
C LYS A 34 -16.77 -26.12 -12.32
N GLN A 35 -15.59 -26.65 -12.64
CA GLN A 35 -14.37 -25.91 -12.98
C GLN A 35 -14.52 -25.22 -14.35
N PRO A 36 -14.30 -23.90 -14.48
CA PRO A 36 -14.14 -23.24 -15.78
C PRO A 36 -12.70 -23.41 -16.30
N ASP A 37 -12.60 -23.52 -17.62
CA ASP A 37 -11.46 -23.97 -18.42
C ASP A 37 -10.11 -23.31 -18.11
N SER A 38 -9.05 -24.13 -18.17
CA SER A 38 -7.66 -23.72 -18.05
C SER A 38 -7.23 -22.85 -19.24
N LEU A 39 -6.84 -21.60 -18.99
CA LEU A 39 -6.05 -20.82 -19.93
C LEU A 39 -4.58 -21.23 -19.78
N SER A 40 -4.17 -22.22 -20.58
CA SER A 40 -2.76 -22.57 -20.76
C SER A 40 -2.15 -21.73 -21.86
N GLU A 41 -1.55 -20.59 -21.52
CA GLU A 41 -0.49 -20.00 -22.34
C GLU A 41 0.62 -19.49 -21.42
N SER A 42 1.85 -19.95 -21.67
CA SER A 42 3.05 -19.50 -20.96
C SER A 42 3.24 -17.99 -21.14
N PRO A 43 3.74 -17.25 -20.13
CA PRO A 43 3.92 -15.81 -20.25
C PRO A 43 4.88 -15.46 -21.38
N VAL A 44 4.38 -14.73 -22.37
CA VAL A 44 5.20 -14.06 -23.38
C VAL A 44 6.14 -13.09 -22.66
N ALA A 45 7.45 -13.22 -22.89
CA ALA A 45 8.44 -12.33 -22.31
C ALA A 45 8.14 -10.86 -22.69
N VAL A 46 7.66 -10.09 -21.71
CA VAL A 46 7.37 -8.67 -21.89
C VAL A 46 8.68 -7.90 -22.05
N GLN A 47 8.96 -7.41 -23.26
CA GLN A 47 10.10 -6.53 -23.53
C GLN A 47 9.99 -5.28 -22.65
N ARG A 48 10.98 -5.02 -21.79
CA ARG A 48 10.96 -3.90 -20.85
C ARG A 48 11.17 -2.58 -21.61
N ASP A 49 10.20 -1.68 -21.53
CA ASP A 49 10.36 -0.28 -21.99
C ASP A 49 11.36 0.45 -21.09
N THR A 50 12.51 0.83 -21.67
CA THR A 50 13.61 1.52 -20.98
C THR A 50 13.58 3.04 -21.14
N THR A 51 12.56 3.60 -21.81
CA THR A 51 12.45 5.03 -22.14
C THR A 51 12.65 5.94 -20.93
N TYR A 52 12.22 5.47 -19.76
CA TYR A 52 12.18 6.24 -18.54
C TYR A 52 13.31 5.94 -17.55
N ASP A 53 14.15 4.94 -17.82
CA ASP A 53 15.17 4.47 -16.87
C ASP A 53 16.15 5.59 -16.47
N ARG A 54 16.40 6.57 -17.35
CA ARG A 54 17.23 7.76 -17.07
C ARG A 54 16.73 8.64 -15.91
N PHE A 55 15.45 8.53 -15.55
CA PHE A 55 14.85 9.29 -14.44
C PHE A 55 14.81 8.48 -13.15
N VAL A 56 15.06 7.16 -13.22
CA VAL A 56 14.97 6.25 -12.09
C VAL A 56 16.33 6.21 -11.39
N PRO A 57 16.42 6.58 -10.10
CA PRO A 57 17.71 6.60 -9.42
C PRO A 57 18.25 5.18 -9.21
N ASP A 58 19.56 5.01 -9.42
CA ASP A 58 20.24 3.77 -9.14
C ASP A 58 20.47 3.62 -7.63
N THR A 59 19.80 2.64 -7.03
CA THR A 59 19.88 2.32 -5.59
C THR A 59 21.22 1.72 -5.17
N SER A 60 22.11 1.40 -6.13
CA SER A 60 23.48 0.95 -5.85
C SER A 60 24.43 2.11 -5.53
N MET A 61 24.12 3.33 -6.01
CA MET A 61 24.95 4.52 -5.85
C MET A 61 25.26 4.82 -4.38
N LYS A 62 26.49 5.27 -4.14
CA LYS A 62 26.96 5.69 -2.82
C LYS A 62 27.18 7.19 -2.81
N PHE A 63 26.88 7.80 -1.67
CA PHE A 63 27.03 9.22 -1.45
C PHE A 63 27.92 9.46 -0.23
N ASP A 64 28.78 10.47 -0.32
CA ASP A 64 29.69 10.88 0.74
C ASP A 64 28.94 11.63 1.85
N SER A 65 27.83 12.31 1.50
CA SER A 65 27.03 13.07 2.45
C SER A 65 25.56 13.14 2.06
N MET A 66 24.70 13.48 3.03
CA MET A 66 23.28 13.80 2.78
C MET A 66 23.11 14.96 1.79
N ARG A 67 24.05 15.93 1.78
CA ARG A 67 24.04 17.05 0.84
C ARG A 67 24.24 16.60 -0.59
N GLN A 68 25.22 15.72 -0.84
CA GLN A 68 25.45 15.18 -2.19
C GLN A 68 24.25 14.38 -2.70
N LEU A 69 23.63 13.57 -1.83
CA LEU A 69 22.38 12.86 -2.15
C LEU A 69 21.23 13.84 -2.46
N GLN A 70 21.09 14.91 -1.68
CA GLN A 70 20.09 15.94 -1.92
C GLN A 70 20.30 16.63 -3.28
N GLU A 71 21.53 17.00 -3.62
CA GLU A 71 21.88 17.64 -4.89
C GLU A 71 21.59 16.70 -6.08
N TYR A 72 21.92 15.42 -5.96
CA TYR A 72 21.57 14.40 -6.95
C TYR A 72 20.06 14.28 -7.14
N LYS A 73 19.31 14.21 -6.02
CA LYS A 73 17.85 14.15 -6.04
C LYS A 73 17.24 15.36 -6.73
N MET A 74 17.68 16.58 -6.38
CA MET A 74 17.18 17.82 -6.98
C MET A 74 17.40 17.86 -8.49
N LYS A 75 18.58 17.45 -8.97
CA LYS A 75 18.88 17.40 -10.41
C LYS A 75 17.96 16.42 -11.15
N LEU A 76 17.74 15.23 -10.57
CA LEU A 76 16.91 14.20 -11.18
C LEU A 76 15.43 14.61 -11.18
N ASP A 77 14.91 15.11 -10.06
CA ASP A 77 13.54 15.62 -9.93
C ASP A 77 13.29 16.77 -10.93
N GLN A 78 14.25 17.70 -11.08
CA GLN A 78 14.12 18.82 -12.03
C GLN A 78 14.09 18.33 -13.48
N SER A 79 14.97 17.38 -13.84
CA SER A 79 15.00 16.78 -15.17
C SER A 79 13.68 16.06 -15.48
N PHE A 80 13.19 15.28 -14.54
CA PHE A 80 11.93 14.56 -14.66
C PHE A 80 10.72 15.51 -14.75
N PHE A 81 10.71 16.58 -13.94
CA PHE A 81 9.67 17.61 -13.99
C PHE A 81 9.61 18.30 -15.35
N ASN A 82 10.76 18.72 -15.89
CA ASN A 82 10.84 19.39 -17.19
C ASN A 82 10.34 18.48 -18.31
N TYR A 83 10.78 17.22 -18.30
CA TYR A 83 10.32 16.22 -19.27
C TYR A 83 8.81 15.97 -19.18
N THR A 84 8.28 15.77 -17.98
CA THR A 84 6.85 15.56 -17.73
C THR A 84 6.03 16.74 -18.22
N LYS A 85 6.44 17.96 -17.85
CA LYS A 85 5.78 19.20 -18.27
C LYS A 85 5.73 19.32 -19.79
N GLN A 86 6.85 19.04 -20.48
CA GLN A 86 6.90 19.07 -21.94
C GLN A 86 5.98 18.02 -22.55
N LYS A 87 6.08 16.76 -22.10
CA LYS A 87 5.34 15.63 -22.67
C LYS A 87 3.83 15.75 -22.51
N LEU A 88 3.37 16.23 -21.35
CA LEU A 88 1.95 16.51 -21.12
C LEU A 88 1.45 17.71 -21.93
N LYS A 89 2.28 18.74 -22.14
CA LYS A 89 1.93 19.85 -23.03
C LYS A 89 1.77 19.39 -24.49
N GLU A 90 2.62 18.47 -24.94
CA GLU A 90 2.56 17.88 -26.28
C GLU A 90 1.38 16.90 -26.45
N ASN A 91 0.87 16.33 -25.35
CA ASN A 91 -0.14 15.27 -25.35
C ASN A 91 -1.22 15.50 -24.27
N PRO A 92 -1.97 16.62 -24.32
CA PRO A 92 -2.80 17.08 -23.20
C PRO A 92 -3.96 16.14 -22.84
N GLU A 93 -4.42 15.31 -23.78
CA GLU A 93 -5.52 14.35 -23.57
C GLU A 93 -5.03 12.90 -23.38
N ASN A 94 -3.71 12.67 -23.36
CA ASN A 94 -3.15 11.33 -23.23
C ASN A 94 -3.09 10.90 -21.75
N GLY A 95 -4.24 10.47 -21.22
CA GLY A 95 -4.34 9.97 -19.85
C GLY A 95 -3.50 8.71 -19.57
N ALA A 96 -3.07 7.96 -20.59
CA ALA A 96 -2.13 6.85 -20.40
C ALA A 96 -0.70 7.32 -20.17
N LEU A 97 -0.27 8.36 -20.87
CA LEU A 97 1.01 9.02 -20.64
C LEU A 97 1.04 9.69 -19.27
N GLU A 98 0.00 10.46 -18.91
CA GLU A 98 -0.10 11.09 -17.59
C GLU A 98 0.01 10.06 -16.47
N TYR A 99 -0.74 8.97 -16.58
CA TYR A 99 -0.66 7.84 -15.65
C TYR A 99 0.77 7.28 -15.53
N THR A 100 1.45 7.08 -16.67
CA THR A 100 2.78 6.47 -16.72
C THR A 100 3.80 7.37 -16.03
N LEU A 101 3.75 8.66 -16.33
CA LEU A 101 4.63 9.66 -15.72
C LEU A 101 4.38 9.78 -14.21
N ASP A 102 3.13 9.78 -13.77
CA ASP A 102 2.87 9.88 -12.33
C ASP A 102 3.28 8.59 -11.59
N SER A 103 3.08 7.41 -12.19
CA SER A 103 3.56 6.14 -11.62
C SER A 103 5.10 6.11 -11.51
N LEU A 104 5.78 6.64 -12.53
CA LEU A 104 7.23 6.79 -12.54
C LEU A 104 7.71 7.76 -11.45
N LYS A 105 7.00 8.86 -11.20
CA LYS A 105 7.28 9.77 -10.08
C LYS A 105 7.30 9.01 -8.75
N TRP A 106 6.33 8.13 -8.52
CA TRP A 106 6.26 7.33 -7.29
C TRP A 106 7.42 6.34 -7.17
N LEU A 107 7.77 5.63 -8.25
CA LEU A 107 8.97 4.78 -8.31
C LEU A 107 10.24 5.56 -7.94
N ILE A 108 10.40 6.77 -8.48
CA ILE A 108 11.53 7.65 -8.20
C ILE A 108 11.59 8.01 -6.72
N GLN A 109 10.47 8.44 -6.13
CA GLN A 109 10.44 8.80 -4.70
C GLN A 109 10.66 7.59 -3.78
N ASP A 110 10.16 6.39 -4.15
CA ASP A 110 10.36 5.16 -3.38
C ASP A 110 11.84 4.72 -3.39
N LYS A 111 12.52 4.81 -4.54
CA LYS A 111 13.96 4.56 -4.62
C LYS A 111 14.80 5.63 -3.91
N PHE A 112 14.41 6.90 -3.96
CA PHE A 112 15.06 7.93 -3.13
C PHE A 112 14.86 7.70 -1.65
N THR A 113 13.71 7.17 -1.24
CA THR A 113 13.47 6.79 0.15
C THR A 113 14.48 5.75 0.61
N TYR A 114 14.80 4.77 -0.23
CA TYR A 114 15.86 3.80 0.04
C TYR A 114 17.26 4.42 0.12
N LEU A 115 17.63 5.29 -0.83
CA LEU A 115 18.91 5.99 -0.80
C LEU A 115 19.08 6.86 0.44
N ILE A 116 18.03 7.58 0.84
CA ILE A 116 18.00 8.40 2.07
C ILE A 116 18.14 7.51 3.30
N TYR A 117 17.41 6.40 3.36
CA TYR A 117 17.53 5.43 4.43
C TYR A 117 18.97 4.91 4.58
N GLN A 118 19.60 4.48 3.48
CA GLN A 118 21.01 4.04 3.48
C GLN A 118 21.97 5.15 3.94
N GLN A 119 21.75 6.38 3.48
CA GLN A 119 22.62 7.50 3.84
C GLN A 119 22.45 7.93 5.30
N LEU A 120 21.24 7.85 5.85
CA LEU A 120 20.98 8.12 7.27
C LEU A 120 21.69 7.13 8.17
N TRP A 121 21.78 5.85 7.80
CA TRP A 121 22.56 4.87 8.56
C TRP A 121 24.03 5.27 8.71
N LYS A 122 24.63 5.82 7.67
CA LYS A 122 26.02 6.32 7.65
C LYS A 122 26.21 7.68 8.31
N SER A 123 25.13 8.47 8.39
CA SER A 123 25.19 9.83 8.93
C SER A 123 25.20 9.82 10.47
N GLU A 124 25.79 10.87 11.05
CA GLU A 124 25.66 11.14 12.48
C GLU A 124 24.19 11.23 12.89
N LYS A 125 23.83 10.65 14.03
CA LYS A 125 22.44 10.60 14.51
C LYS A 125 22.14 11.81 15.38
N THR A 126 21.46 12.80 14.81
CA THR A 126 21.21 14.09 15.47
C THR A 126 19.74 14.48 15.41
N ASP A 127 19.34 15.43 16.26
CA ASP A 127 18.00 16.03 16.25
C ASP A 127 17.65 16.64 14.87
N LYS A 128 18.65 17.06 14.08
CA LYS A 128 18.45 17.71 12.79
C LYS A 128 18.04 16.74 11.68
N ASN A 129 18.50 15.49 11.72
CA ASN A 129 18.24 14.51 10.66
C ASN A 129 17.29 13.39 11.07
N ILE A 130 16.87 13.29 12.34
CA ILE A 130 15.87 12.30 12.76
C ILE A 130 14.54 12.43 11.99
N ILE A 131 14.17 13.66 11.59
CA ILE A 131 12.96 13.90 10.79
C ILE A 131 12.96 13.16 9.45
N MET A 132 14.14 12.93 8.87
CA MET A 132 14.31 12.25 7.60
C MET A 132 13.99 10.75 7.69
N VAL A 133 13.92 10.15 8.88
CA VAL A 133 13.46 8.76 9.05
C VAL A 133 12.02 8.59 8.55
N SER A 134 11.20 9.63 8.71
CA SER A 134 9.82 9.66 8.20
C SER A 134 9.71 10.03 6.71
N TYR A 135 10.83 10.23 6.01
CA TYR A 135 10.80 10.57 4.59
C TYR A 135 10.20 9.42 3.78
N GLY A 136 9.16 9.71 2.98
CA GLY A 136 8.51 8.68 2.17
C GLY A 136 7.78 7.61 2.99
N THR A 137 7.26 7.92 4.19
CA THR A 137 6.55 6.93 5.04
C THR A 137 5.41 6.22 4.29
N GLY A 138 4.73 6.89 3.36
CA GLY A 138 3.70 6.27 2.51
C GLY A 138 4.25 5.48 1.31
N LEU A 139 5.57 5.30 1.20
CA LEU A 139 6.27 4.56 0.14
C LEU A 139 7.06 3.44 0.81
N MET A 140 6.45 2.25 0.83
CA MET A 140 6.93 1.10 1.59
C MET A 140 7.50 -0.01 0.70
N GLY A 141 7.83 0.29 -0.57
CA GLY A 141 8.38 -0.69 -1.51
C GLY A 141 9.78 -1.13 -1.13
N TYR A 142 10.66 -0.18 -0.82
CA TYR A 142 12.06 -0.47 -0.47
C TYR A 142 12.38 -0.32 1.03
N VAL A 143 11.65 0.54 1.75
CA VAL A 143 11.91 0.83 3.17
C VAL A 143 10.61 0.65 3.94
N THR A 144 10.55 -0.42 4.73
CA THR A 144 9.37 -0.77 5.52
C THR A 144 9.23 0.11 6.75
N MET A 145 8.08 0.04 7.41
CA MET A 145 7.89 0.71 8.69
C MET A 145 8.82 0.15 9.78
N GLU A 146 9.04 -1.16 9.79
CA GLU A 146 9.99 -1.82 10.70
C GLU A 146 11.42 -1.30 10.48
N ASP A 147 11.86 -1.16 9.23
CA ASP A 147 13.17 -0.58 8.91
C ASP A 147 13.32 0.85 9.46
N ARG A 148 12.25 1.64 9.37
CA ARG A 148 12.22 3.03 9.89
C ARG A 148 12.27 3.06 11.40
N MET A 149 11.50 2.21 12.07
CA MET A 149 11.52 2.11 13.53
C MET A 149 12.90 1.69 14.03
N ARG A 150 13.53 0.70 13.38
CA ARG A 150 14.91 0.29 13.69
C ARG A 150 15.91 1.44 13.51
N LEU A 151 15.78 2.21 12.43
CA LEU A 151 16.63 3.38 12.21
C LEU A 151 16.35 4.49 13.25
N PHE A 152 15.09 4.74 13.60
CA PHE A 152 14.69 5.72 14.63
C PHE A 152 15.28 5.37 16.00
N GLU A 153 15.21 4.10 16.39
CA GLU A 153 15.73 3.60 17.67
C GLU A 153 17.25 3.72 17.77
N ALA A 154 17.97 3.75 16.64
CA ALA A 154 19.41 3.96 16.61
C ALA A 154 19.83 5.42 16.90
N PHE A 155 18.90 6.38 16.97
CA PHE A 155 19.21 7.75 17.37
C PHE A 155 19.38 7.88 18.90
N PRO A 156 20.13 8.87 19.41
CA PRO A 156 20.18 9.15 20.85
C PRO A 156 18.80 9.44 21.44
N LYS A 157 18.59 9.09 22.72
CA LYS A 157 17.30 9.32 23.41
C LYS A 157 16.89 10.80 23.44
N SER A 158 17.84 11.73 23.49
CA SER A 158 17.58 13.17 23.36
C SER A 158 16.90 13.50 22.02
N ALA A 159 17.39 12.96 20.91
CA ALA A 159 16.80 13.17 19.59
C ALA A 159 15.41 12.54 19.46
N GLN A 160 15.24 11.32 19.98
CA GLN A 160 13.97 10.59 19.93
C GLN A 160 12.85 11.34 20.69
N THR A 161 13.17 11.89 21.85
CA THR A 161 12.21 12.54 22.75
C THR A 161 12.06 14.05 22.50
N GLY A 162 13.00 14.64 21.75
CA GLY A 162 12.94 16.03 21.30
C GLY A 162 11.81 16.31 20.30
N PRO A 163 11.58 17.59 19.95
CA PRO A 163 10.48 17.98 19.07
C PRO A 163 10.48 17.28 17.71
N ALA A 164 11.66 17.14 17.09
CA ALA A 164 11.82 16.48 15.80
C ALA A 164 11.53 14.96 15.89
N GLY A 165 12.01 14.28 16.94
CA GLY A 165 11.72 12.86 17.15
C GLY A 165 10.22 12.59 17.36
N LYS A 166 9.56 13.39 18.19
CA LYS A 166 8.08 13.32 18.38
C LYS A 166 7.31 13.56 17.08
N ALA A 167 7.72 14.54 16.28
CA ALA A 167 7.11 14.81 14.97
C ALA A 167 7.30 13.63 14.00
N THR A 168 8.49 12.99 14.03
CA THR A 168 8.81 11.81 13.23
C THR A 168 7.89 10.64 13.60
N LEU A 169 7.77 10.32 14.89
CA LEU A 169 6.86 9.28 15.38
C LEU A 169 5.41 9.57 15.01
N LYS A 170 4.94 10.81 15.18
CA LYS A 170 3.59 11.19 14.80
C LYS A 170 3.32 10.99 13.30
N ARG A 171 4.29 11.31 12.44
CA ARG A 171 4.18 11.11 10.99
C ARG A 171 4.16 9.63 10.63
N MET A 172 5.03 8.83 11.25
CA MET A 172 5.05 7.38 11.05
C MET A 172 3.74 6.75 11.52
N ALA A 173 3.29 7.05 12.74
CA ALA A 173 2.03 6.57 13.29
C ALA A 173 0.80 6.95 12.47
N LYS A 174 0.74 8.17 11.90
CA LYS A 174 -0.36 8.53 11.00
C LYS A 174 -0.44 7.64 9.75
N SER A 175 0.71 7.14 9.28
CA SER A 175 0.80 6.27 8.12
C SER A 175 0.60 4.79 8.47
N MET A 176 0.68 4.44 9.75
CA MET A 176 0.41 3.09 10.23
C MET A 176 -1.08 3.02 10.56
N ALA A 177 -1.86 2.24 9.83
CA ALA A 177 -3.27 2.01 10.14
C ALA A 177 -3.45 1.05 11.36
N ASP A 178 -2.60 1.17 12.39
CA ASP A 178 -2.34 0.20 13.49
C ASP A 178 -3.59 -0.29 14.23
N GLY A 179 -4.69 0.46 14.16
CA GLY A 179 -5.99 0.05 14.69
C GLY A 179 -6.64 -1.14 13.98
N ASN A 180 -5.99 -1.72 12.97
CA ASN A 180 -6.53 -2.86 12.22
C ASN A 180 -5.91 -4.21 12.58
N ILE A 181 -4.66 -4.29 13.10
CA ILE A 181 -4.07 -5.58 13.46
C ILE A 181 -4.95 -6.34 14.47
N GLY A 182 -5.22 -7.61 14.19
CA GLY A 182 -6.07 -8.49 14.99
C GLY A 182 -7.58 -8.30 14.77
N ARG A 183 -8.00 -7.28 14.01
CA ARG A 183 -9.42 -7.06 13.67
C ARG A 183 -9.95 -8.21 12.84
N ASP A 184 -11.11 -8.74 13.23
CA ASP A 184 -11.87 -9.67 12.42
C ASP A 184 -12.62 -8.91 11.32
N MET A 185 -12.20 -9.11 10.06
CA MET A 185 -12.81 -8.40 8.94
C MET A 185 -14.22 -8.91 8.61
N ASN A 186 -14.65 -10.06 9.13
CA ASN A 186 -16.03 -10.52 8.97
C ASN A 186 -17.03 -9.64 9.76
N THR A 187 -16.55 -8.89 10.76
CA THR A 187 -17.41 -8.02 11.59
C THR A 187 -17.56 -6.61 11.02
N VAL A 188 -16.95 -6.30 9.87
CA VAL A 188 -17.02 -4.98 9.22
C VAL A 188 -18.40 -4.76 8.59
N GLY A 189 -19.40 -4.54 9.45
CA GLY A 189 -20.76 -4.09 9.14
C GLY A 189 -21.54 -4.87 8.08
N LYS A 190 -22.78 -4.45 7.82
CA LYS A 190 -23.55 -4.89 6.63
C LYS A 190 -23.26 -3.93 5.46
N LEU A 191 -21.99 -3.75 5.13
CA LEU A 191 -21.60 -2.95 3.97
C LEU A 191 -21.78 -3.75 2.68
N THR A 192 -22.14 -3.07 1.60
CA THR A 192 -22.31 -3.67 0.28
C THR A 192 -21.21 -3.22 -0.68
N MET A 193 -20.83 -4.17 -1.52
CA MET A 193 -19.84 -4.05 -2.57
C MET A 193 -20.50 -4.36 -3.90
N GLN A 194 -19.98 -3.82 -4.99
CA GLN A 194 -20.41 -4.17 -6.34
C GLN A 194 -19.23 -4.75 -7.13
N ASP A 195 -19.45 -5.85 -7.82
CA ASP A 195 -18.47 -6.38 -8.77
C ASP A 195 -18.60 -5.72 -10.15
N SER A 196 -17.71 -6.08 -11.08
CA SER A 196 -17.65 -5.49 -12.42
C SER A 196 -18.91 -5.77 -13.26
N SER A 197 -19.64 -6.85 -12.97
CA SER A 197 -20.92 -7.19 -13.62
C SER A 197 -22.09 -6.36 -13.09
N GLY A 198 -21.93 -5.72 -11.93
CA GLY A 198 -22.96 -4.91 -11.27
C GLY A 198 -23.73 -5.67 -10.20
N ARG A 199 -23.39 -6.95 -9.98
CA ARG A 199 -23.92 -7.73 -8.87
C ARG A 199 -23.46 -7.11 -7.55
N THR A 200 -24.43 -6.93 -6.66
CA THR A 200 -24.20 -6.43 -5.30
C THR A 200 -24.04 -7.60 -4.34
N LEU A 201 -23.08 -7.50 -3.43
CA LEU A 201 -22.78 -8.49 -2.41
C LEU A 201 -22.37 -7.80 -1.10
N SER A 202 -22.43 -8.51 0.04
CA SER A 202 -21.90 -7.97 1.29
C SER A 202 -20.36 -7.91 1.27
N PHE A 203 -19.77 -7.04 2.08
CA PHE A 203 -18.31 -6.97 2.27
C PHE A 203 -17.73 -8.33 2.69
N GLY A 204 -18.35 -8.99 3.67
CA GLY A 204 -17.96 -10.34 4.10
C GLY A 204 -17.95 -11.33 2.95
N LYS A 205 -18.97 -11.32 2.07
CA LYS A 205 -19.00 -12.18 0.89
C LYS A 205 -17.92 -11.81 -0.14
N ALA A 206 -17.57 -10.53 -0.25
CA ALA A 206 -16.55 -10.05 -1.18
C ALA A 206 -15.15 -10.51 -0.78
N ILE A 207 -14.85 -10.58 0.52
CA ILE A 207 -13.54 -11.02 1.02
C ILE A 207 -13.46 -12.54 1.30
N ASN A 208 -14.60 -13.24 1.25
CA ASN A 208 -14.67 -14.66 1.57
C ASN A 208 -14.02 -15.51 0.48
N ASN A 209 -13.06 -16.34 0.91
CA ASN A 209 -12.37 -17.35 0.10
C ASN A 209 -11.69 -18.34 1.04
N ASP A 210 -11.30 -19.49 0.50
CA ASP A 210 -10.70 -20.63 1.21
C ASP A 210 -9.18 -20.54 1.41
N ALA A 211 -8.57 -19.44 0.94
CA ALA A 211 -7.13 -19.22 0.98
C ALA A 211 -6.62 -19.10 2.41
N GLU A 212 -5.37 -19.53 2.60
CA GLU A 212 -4.65 -19.39 3.87
C GLU A 212 -4.46 -17.92 4.23
N TYR A 213 -4.19 -17.09 3.21
CA TYR A 213 -4.10 -15.65 3.37
C TYR A 213 -4.85 -14.90 2.25
N THR A 214 -5.44 -13.76 2.61
CA THR A 214 -6.01 -12.80 1.66
C THR A 214 -5.27 -11.48 1.75
N LEU A 215 -4.67 -11.00 0.65
CA LEU A 215 -4.20 -9.62 0.54
C LEU A 215 -5.35 -8.71 0.08
N LEU A 216 -5.91 -7.95 1.01
CA LEU A 216 -6.97 -6.98 0.77
C LEU A 216 -6.40 -5.59 0.49
N ILE A 217 -6.61 -5.09 -0.73
CA ILE A 217 -6.02 -3.87 -1.27
C ILE A 217 -7.11 -2.81 -1.41
N PHE A 218 -7.12 -1.81 -0.55
CA PHE A 218 -7.96 -0.63 -0.71
C PHE A 218 -7.28 0.34 -1.67
N THR A 219 -8.02 0.77 -2.70
CA THR A 219 -7.47 1.53 -3.83
C THR A 219 -8.47 2.56 -4.36
N ALA A 220 -8.04 3.35 -5.34
CA ALA A 220 -8.88 4.18 -6.18
C ALA A 220 -8.18 4.46 -7.52
N SER A 221 -8.95 4.71 -8.58
CA SER A 221 -8.46 5.09 -9.90
C SER A 221 -7.69 6.41 -9.90
N TRP A 222 -8.04 7.32 -8.98
CA TRP A 222 -7.33 8.57 -8.73
C TRP A 222 -6.11 8.41 -7.83
N CYS A 223 -5.91 7.24 -7.20
CA CYS A 223 -4.76 6.94 -6.35
C CYS A 223 -3.59 6.43 -7.19
N SER A 224 -2.71 7.34 -7.59
CA SER A 224 -1.53 6.99 -8.36
C SER A 224 -0.51 6.08 -7.66
N PRO A 225 -0.23 6.20 -6.34
CA PRO A 225 0.61 5.21 -5.66
C PRO A 225 0.00 3.80 -5.70
N CYS A 226 -1.34 3.68 -5.55
CA CYS A 226 -2.03 2.39 -5.61
C CYS A 226 -1.85 1.70 -6.97
N ARG A 227 -1.89 2.49 -8.04
CA ARG A 227 -1.68 2.04 -9.43
C ARG A 227 -0.25 1.59 -9.68
N TYR A 228 0.72 2.32 -9.13
CA TYR A 228 2.12 1.90 -9.15
C TYR A 228 2.32 0.55 -8.43
N GLU A 229 1.69 0.35 -7.27
CA GLU A 229 1.71 -0.93 -6.56
C GLU A 229 1.02 -2.05 -7.37
N ALA A 230 -0.12 -1.78 -8.00
CA ALA A 230 -0.82 -2.75 -8.85
C ALA A 230 0.01 -3.16 -10.08
N ALA A 231 0.68 -2.22 -10.74
CA ALA A 231 1.57 -2.53 -11.86
C ALA A 231 2.77 -3.37 -11.42
N PHE A 232 3.29 -3.14 -10.21
CA PHE A 232 4.33 -3.98 -9.63
C PHE A 232 3.79 -5.39 -9.32
N LEU A 233 2.61 -5.48 -8.70
CA LEU A 233 1.90 -6.74 -8.42
C LEU A 233 1.74 -7.61 -9.67
N ASN A 234 1.24 -7.05 -10.77
CA ASN A 234 1.04 -7.79 -12.01
C ASN A 234 2.34 -8.40 -12.56
N ARG A 235 3.48 -7.71 -12.45
CA ARG A 235 4.78 -8.22 -12.92
C ARG A 235 5.35 -9.35 -12.06
N GLU A 236 4.99 -9.37 -10.79
CA GLU A 236 5.59 -10.26 -9.79
C GLU A 236 4.61 -11.33 -9.30
N LEU A 237 3.39 -11.36 -9.86
CA LEU A 237 2.31 -12.25 -9.44
C LEU A 237 2.72 -13.72 -9.52
N ASP A 238 3.49 -14.10 -10.53
CA ASP A 238 4.01 -15.47 -10.73
C ASP A 238 4.96 -15.93 -9.61
N LYS A 239 5.49 -14.99 -8.81
CA LYS A 239 6.31 -15.29 -7.63
C LYS A 239 5.48 -15.46 -6.36
N MET A 240 4.20 -15.11 -6.39
CA MET A 240 3.27 -15.37 -5.29
C MET A 240 2.72 -16.79 -5.41
N ASP A 241 2.66 -17.51 -4.29
CA ASP A 241 1.89 -18.74 -4.20
C ASP A 241 0.40 -18.39 -4.20
N THR A 242 -0.18 -18.25 -5.39
CA THR A 242 -1.60 -17.90 -5.57
C THR A 242 -2.55 -19.03 -5.17
N GLY A 243 -2.02 -20.20 -4.82
CA GLY A 243 -2.74 -21.28 -4.14
C GLY A 243 -2.96 -20.97 -2.65
N LYS A 244 -2.02 -20.25 -2.02
CA LYS A 244 -2.10 -19.88 -0.59
C LYS A 244 -2.53 -18.44 -0.34
N VAL A 245 -2.19 -17.52 -1.25
CA VAL A 245 -2.54 -16.09 -1.16
C VAL A 245 -3.52 -15.71 -2.25
N LYS A 246 -4.67 -15.16 -1.85
CA LYS A 246 -5.59 -14.51 -2.79
C LYS A 246 -5.52 -13.01 -2.66
N LEU A 247 -5.54 -12.30 -3.78
CA LEU A 247 -5.58 -10.85 -3.82
C LEU A 247 -7.02 -10.41 -4.02
N ILE A 248 -7.43 -9.35 -3.34
CA ILE A 248 -8.74 -8.74 -3.53
C ILE A 248 -8.54 -7.24 -3.47
N SER A 249 -9.07 -6.50 -4.45
CA SER A 249 -9.04 -5.05 -4.43
C SER A 249 -10.43 -4.48 -4.20
N ILE A 250 -10.54 -3.52 -3.29
CA ILE A 250 -11.74 -2.73 -3.07
C ILE A 250 -11.43 -1.27 -3.39
N SER A 251 -12.04 -0.78 -4.47
CA SER A 251 -11.89 0.58 -4.94
C SER A 251 -12.91 1.49 -4.24
N ILE A 252 -12.43 2.49 -3.49
CA ILE A 252 -13.27 3.52 -2.87
C ILE A 252 -13.36 4.74 -3.79
N GLU A 253 -14.53 4.91 -4.39
CA GLU A 253 -14.70 5.76 -5.56
C GLU A 253 -15.97 6.60 -5.49
N ASN A 254 -16.06 7.65 -6.30
CA ASN A 254 -17.28 8.44 -6.42
C ASN A 254 -18.22 7.92 -7.52
N LYS A 255 -17.67 7.34 -8.60
CA LYS A 255 -18.46 6.93 -9.78
C LYS A 255 -18.04 5.54 -10.27
N ARG A 256 -18.99 4.61 -10.31
CA ARG A 256 -18.78 3.24 -10.80
C ARG A 256 -18.25 3.20 -12.24
N ASP A 257 -18.73 4.07 -13.13
CA ASP A 257 -18.27 4.07 -14.53
C ASP A 257 -16.79 4.45 -14.67
N LYS A 258 -16.28 5.33 -13.78
CA LYS A 258 -14.85 5.65 -13.74
C LYS A 258 -14.06 4.41 -13.33
N TRP A 259 -14.52 3.73 -12.29
CA TRP A 259 -13.93 2.48 -11.82
C TRP A 259 -13.94 1.37 -12.89
N LEU A 260 -15.04 1.17 -13.61
CA LEU A 260 -15.12 0.17 -14.69
C LEU A 260 -14.10 0.44 -15.81
N ARG A 261 -13.94 1.69 -16.22
CA ARG A 261 -12.92 2.06 -17.22
C ARG A 261 -11.52 1.76 -16.71
N PHE A 262 -11.28 2.03 -15.42
CA PHE A 262 -10.00 1.82 -14.77
C PHE A 262 -9.63 0.33 -14.68
N ILE A 263 -10.51 -0.52 -14.15
CA ILE A 263 -10.20 -1.96 -14.00
C ILE A 263 -10.03 -2.68 -15.35
N ARG A 264 -10.70 -2.20 -16.41
CA ARG A 264 -10.50 -2.72 -17.78
C ARG A 264 -9.11 -2.40 -18.32
N LYS A 265 -8.58 -1.24 -17.98
CA LYS A 265 -7.25 -0.80 -18.43
C LYS A 265 -6.14 -1.48 -17.65
N ASP A 266 -6.31 -1.58 -16.33
CA ASP A 266 -5.31 -2.18 -15.45
C ASP A 266 -5.26 -3.71 -15.59
N ALA A 267 -6.37 -4.32 -16.04
CA ALA A 267 -6.48 -5.74 -16.35
C ALA A 267 -5.96 -6.68 -15.23
N ASN A 268 -6.10 -6.23 -13.97
CA ASN A 268 -5.69 -7.01 -12.81
C ASN A 268 -6.46 -8.35 -12.78
N PRO A 269 -5.80 -9.50 -12.67
CA PRO A 269 -6.44 -10.81 -12.79
C PRO A 269 -7.23 -11.25 -11.55
N TRP A 270 -7.15 -10.50 -10.45
CA TRP A 270 -7.81 -10.82 -9.19
C TRP A 270 -9.13 -10.07 -9.00
N PRO A 271 -10.02 -10.54 -8.09
CA PRO A 271 -11.29 -9.88 -7.81
C PRO A 271 -11.17 -8.39 -7.48
N GLN A 272 -12.02 -7.60 -8.13
CA GLN A 272 -12.13 -6.15 -7.96
C GLN A 272 -13.55 -5.79 -7.54
N TYR A 273 -13.69 -4.96 -6.52
CA TYR A 273 -14.97 -4.49 -6.00
C TYR A 273 -15.02 -2.97 -5.92
N PHE A 274 -16.21 -2.42 -6.04
CA PHE A 274 -16.51 -1.00 -5.92
C PHE A 274 -17.25 -0.72 -4.60
N HIS A 275 -16.83 0.35 -3.91
CA HIS A 275 -17.55 0.96 -2.81
C HIS A 275 -17.62 2.48 -2.98
N PRO A 276 -18.81 3.11 -2.85
CA PRO A 276 -18.96 4.55 -3.04
C PRO A 276 -18.47 5.38 -1.84
N GLY A 277 -18.10 6.64 -2.07
CA GLY A 277 -17.93 7.66 -1.02
C GLY A 277 -16.49 8.07 -0.70
N GLU A 278 -15.51 7.61 -1.50
CA GLU A 278 -14.09 7.95 -1.35
C GLU A 278 -13.60 7.78 0.11
N MET A 279 -12.76 8.71 0.60
CA MET A 279 -12.17 8.66 1.95
C MET A 279 -13.20 8.91 3.06
N GLU A 280 -14.38 9.42 2.73
CA GLU A 280 -15.47 9.66 3.69
C GLU A 280 -16.48 8.50 3.73
N SER A 281 -16.22 7.44 2.98
CA SER A 281 -17.10 6.30 2.84
C SER A 281 -17.37 5.57 4.16
N PRO A 282 -18.54 4.92 4.31
CA PRO A 282 -18.81 4.05 5.44
C PRO A 282 -17.74 2.96 5.62
N LEU A 283 -17.16 2.47 4.53
CA LEU A 283 -16.07 1.50 4.58
C LEU A 283 -14.78 2.08 5.17
N ALA A 284 -14.35 3.26 4.73
CA ALA A 284 -13.18 3.95 5.27
C ALA A 284 -13.32 4.21 6.78
N LYS A 285 -14.51 4.63 7.21
CA LYS A 285 -14.85 4.82 8.63
C LYS A 285 -14.89 3.51 9.41
N SER A 286 -15.47 2.46 8.83
CA SER A 286 -15.60 1.16 9.50
C SER A 286 -14.25 0.47 9.70
N ILE A 287 -13.30 0.68 8.79
CA ILE A 287 -11.94 0.09 8.83
C ILE A 287 -10.93 1.09 9.43
N ASP A 288 -11.36 2.30 9.78
CA ASP A 288 -10.53 3.35 10.36
C ASP A 288 -9.26 3.67 9.54
N PHE A 289 -9.45 3.92 8.24
CA PHE A 289 -8.36 4.38 7.38
C PHE A 289 -8.65 5.73 6.74
N SER A 290 -7.61 6.56 6.65
CA SER A 290 -7.70 7.95 6.18
C SER A 290 -6.73 8.28 5.04
N SER A 291 -6.06 7.26 4.49
CA SER A 291 -5.21 7.38 3.31
C SER A 291 -5.22 6.11 2.47
N LEU A 292 -4.85 6.26 1.19
CA LEU A 292 -4.59 5.17 0.27
C LEU A 292 -3.13 5.23 -0.24
N PRO A 293 -2.56 4.10 -0.68
CA PRO A 293 -3.09 2.74 -0.57
C PRO A 293 -3.18 2.27 0.88
N LEU A 294 -4.07 1.31 1.14
CA LEU A 294 -4.04 0.51 2.36
C LEU A 294 -4.08 -0.96 1.94
N ASN A 295 -3.10 -1.72 2.39
CA ASN A 295 -3.03 -3.16 2.14
C ASN A 295 -3.11 -3.89 3.47
N LEU A 296 -4.09 -4.78 3.62
CA LEU A 296 -4.26 -5.63 4.79
C LEU A 296 -4.03 -7.08 4.39
N LEU A 297 -3.15 -7.78 5.10
CA LEU A 297 -3.01 -9.23 5.00
C LEU A 297 -3.93 -9.87 6.03
N LEU A 298 -4.86 -10.68 5.56
CA LEU A 298 -5.80 -11.41 6.38
C LEU A 298 -5.40 -12.88 6.44
N ASP A 299 -5.60 -13.53 7.59
CA ASP A 299 -5.51 -14.99 7.70
C ASP A 299 -6.78 -15.70 7.16
N ARG A 300 -6.83 -17.02 7.33
CA ARG A 300 -7.95 -17.85 6.90
C ARG A 300 -9.28 -17.47 7.54
N ASP A 301 -9.24 -17.01 8.80
CA ASP A 301 -10.40 -16.54 9.57
C ASP A 301 -10.75 -15.07 9.25
N LYS A 302 -10.04 -14.45 8.30
CA LYS A 302 -10.15 -13.05 7.89
C LYS A 302 -9.78 -12.07 9.01
N LYS A 303 -8.94 -12.47 9.96
CA LYS A 303 -8.31 -11.54 10.90
C LYS A 303 -7.11 -10.88 10.26
N VAL A 304 -6.94 -9.59 10.51
CA VAL A 304 -5.77 -8.84 10.00
C VAL A 304 -4.52 -9.30 10.74
N VAL A 305 -3.59 -9.92 10.04
CA VAL A 305 -2.29 -10.37 10.59
C VAL A 305 -1.13 -9.44 10.22
N ALA A 306 -1.30 -8.64 9.16
CA ALA A 306 -0.40 -7.55 8.83
C ALA A 306 -1.17 -6.44 8.10
N GLN A 307 -0.65 -5.22 8.18
CA GLN A 307 -1.21 -4.04 7.51
C GLN A 307 -0.07 -3.26 6.86
N ASP A 308 -0.43 -2.30 6.00
CA ASP A 308 0.53 -1.44 5.30
C ASP A 308 1.60 -2.26 4.59
N VAL A 309 1.20 -3.47 4.18
CA VAL A 309 2.12 -4.43 3.62
C VAL A 309 2.26 -4.09 2.15
N ASN A 310 3.39 -3.50 1.80
CA ASN A 310 3.77 -3.43 0.40
C ASN A 310 3.97 -4.87 -0.11
N VAL A 311 3.50 -5.20 -1.31
CA VAL A 311 3.62 -6.57 -1.81
C VAL A 311 5.08 -7.04 -1.93
N GLN A 312 6.04 -6.14 -2.14
CA GLN A 312 7.46 -6.50 -2.12
C GLN A 312 7.86 -7.08 -0.77
N VAL A 313 7.28 -6.53 0.29
CA VAL A 313 7.49 -6.99 1.66
C VAL A 313 6.77 -8.31 1.86
N ILE A 314 5.54 -8.50 1.37
CA ILE A 314 4.85 -9.80 1.42
C ILE A 314 5.70 -10.87 0.74
N LEU A 315 6.13 -10.64 -0.50
CA LEU A 315 6.94 -11.58 -1.27
C LEU A 315 8.26 -11.93 -0.56
N LYS A 316 8.94 -10.94 0.02
CA LYS A 316 10.20 -11.15 0.74
C LYS A 316 10.00 -11.80 2.10
N LYS A 317 8.92 -11.46 2.80
CA LYS A 317 8.58 -11.95 4.15
C LYS A 317 7.83 -13.28 4.12
N TRP A 318 7.34 -13.71 2.96
CA TRP A 318 6.54 -14.93 2.80
C TRP A 318 7.22 -16.17 3.41
N PRO A 319 8.53 -16.40 3.20
CA PRO A 319 9.22 -17.53 3.83
C PRO A 319 9.33 -17.45 5.36
N GLN A 320 9.18 -16.26 5.97
CA GLN A 320 9.26 -16.07 7.42
C GLN A 320 7.90 -15.94 8.10
N LEU A 321 6.87 -15.45 7.40
CA LEU A 321 5.48 -15.47 7.85
C LEU A 321 4.93 -16.90 7.84
N TYR A 322 5.44 -17.75 6.95
CA TYR A 322 5.13 -19.16 6.88
C TYR A 322 6.19 -19.98 7.62
N LYS A 323 5.91 -20.35 8.87
CA LYS A 323 6.55 -21.51 9.51
C LYS A 323 5.58 -22.69 9.43
N GLY A 324 5.72 -23.46 8.35
CA GLY A 324 5.30 -24.86 8.34
C GLY A 324 6.38 -25.71 8.98
#